data_AF-R7D6D7-F1
#
_entry.id   AF-R7D6D7-F1
#
_cell.length_a   1.000
_cell.length_b   1.000
_cell.length_c   1.000
_cell.angle_alpha   90.00
_cell.angle_beta   90.00
_cell.angle_gamma   90.00
#
_symmetry.space_group_name_H-M   'P 1'
#
loop_
_entity.id
_entity.type
_entity.pdbx_description
1 polymer ?
#
loop_
_entity_poly.entity_id
_entity_poly.type
_entity_poly.pdbx_seq_one_letter_code
_entity_poly.pdbx_strand_id
1 'polypeptide(L)' 'MTLAELKHFHDELYRAYEAEMGGNAVFRMKEWWFYAKCAFADPLAVHRLVRKARKAAEYEAAAERVFNEEPLASVARFHG' A
#
# COMPACT_ATOMS: atom_id res chain seq x y z
N MET A 1 8.18 -9.46 -10.39
CA MET A 1 7.77 -9.05 -9.04
C MET A 1 6.50 -9.81 -8.68
N THR A 2 6.54 -10.58 -7.61
CA THR A 2 5.38 -11.31 -7.06
C THR A 2 4.65 -10.46 -6.02
N LEU A 3 3.42 -10.84 -5.67
CA LEU A 3 2.65 -10.18 -4.62
C LEU A 3 3.37 -10.27 -3.26
N ALA A 4 4.02 -11.41 -2.98
CA ALA A 4 4.79 -11.62 -1.77
C ALA A 4 6.04 -10.72 -1.69
N GLU A 5 6.76 -10.57 -2.80
CA GLU A 5 7.91 -9.65 -2.88
C GLU A 5 7.48 -8.19 -2.67
N LEU A 6 6.38 -7.77 -3.29
CA LEU A 6 5.84 -6.43 -3.12
C LEU A 6 5.39 -6.18 -1.67
N LYS A 7 4.72 -7.17 -1.05
CA LYS A 7 4.31 -7.09 0.35
C LYS A 7 5.52 -6.98 1.29
N HIS A 8 6.56 -7.78 1.05
CA HIS A 8 7.77 -7.73 1.86
C HIS A 8 8.43 -6.35 1.79
N PHE A 9 8.60 -5.82 0.57
CA PHE A 9 9.12 -4.46 0.37
C PHE A 9 8.26 -3.40 1.06
N HIS A 10 6.93 -3.50 0.94
CA HIS A 10 5.99 -2.62 1.61
C HIS A 10 6.18 -2.64 3.13
N ASP A 11 6.28 -3.84 3.73
CA ASP A 11 6.39 -4.01 5.18
C ASP A 11 7.72 -3.45 5.71
N GLU A 12 8.81 -3.66 4.98
CA GLU A 12 10.11 -3.05 5.30
C GLU A 12 10.08 -1.53 5.22
N LEU A 13 9.49 -0.99 4.15
CA LEU A 13 9.36 0.46 3.97
C LEU A 13 8.52 1.10 5.09
N TYR A 14 7.39 0.48 5.43
CA TYR A 14 6.51 0.96 6.50
C TYR A 14 7.24 0.96 7.85
N ARG A 15 7.94 -0.13 8.20
CA ARG A 15 8.71 -0.20 9.45
C ARG A 15 9.82 0.85 9.52
N ALA A 16 10.53 1.09 8.41
CA ALA A 16 11.55 2.13 8.35
C ALA A 16 10.93 3.53 8.56
N TYR A 17 9.78 3.79 7.95
CA TYR A 17 9.05 5.05 8.15
C TYR A 17 8.52 5.21 9.56
N GLU A 18 8.02 4.14 10.18
CA GLU A 18 7.55 4.16 11.57
C GLU A 18 8.69 4.43 12.55
N ALA A 19 9.86 3.80 12.34
CA ALA A 19 11.03 4.01 13.19
C ALA A 19 11.55 5.46 13.11
N GLU A 20 11.53 6.08 11.93
CA GLU A 20 12.05 7.43 11.72
C GLU A 20 11.04 8.53 12.11
N MET A 21 9.75 8.34 11.80
CA MET A 21 8.74 9.40 11.82
C MET A 21 7.53 9.10 12.73
N GLY A 22 7.44 7.91 13.33
CA GLY A 22 6.33 7.47 14.16
C GLY A 22 4.98 7.56 13.44
N GLY A 23 3.98 8.19 14.08
CA GLY A 23 2.62 8.30 13.55
C GLY A 23 2.47 8.99 12.19
N ASN A 24 3.50 9.69 11.69
CA ASN A 24 3.51 10.28 10.36
C ASN A 24 3.81 9.26 9.23
N ALA A 25 4.23 8.04 9.57
CA ALA A 25 4.51 6.97 8.59
C ALA A 25 3.30 6.67 7.68
N VAL A 26 2.08 6.66 8.24
CA VAL A 26 0.85 6.41 7.49
C VAL A 26 0.63 7.45 6.39
N PHE A 27 0.99 8.71 6.61
CA PHE A 27 0.85 9.75 5.59
C PHE A 27 1.80 9.49 4.41
N ARG A 28 3.06 9.14 4.69
CA ARG A 28 4.06 8.81 3.66
C ARG A 28 3.69 7.54 2.90
N MET A 29 3.15 6.54 3.61
CA MET A 29 2.65 5.33 2.96
C MET A 29 1.47 5.62 2.03
N LYS A 30 0.61 6.60 2.32
CA LYS A 30 -0.45 6.98 1.38
C LYS A 30 0.08 7.53 0.07
N GLU A 31 1.16 8.30 0.11
CA GLU A 31 1.84 8.75 -1.11
C GLU A 31 2.42 7.57 -1.88
N TRP A 32 3.04 6.61 -1.18
CA TRP A 32 3.51 5.38 -1.81
C TRP A 32 2.37 4.60 -2.47
N TRP A 33 1.25 4.43 -1.78
CA TRP A 33 0.06 3.73 -2.29
C TRP A 33 -0.58 4.44 -3.50
N PHE A 34 -0.45 5.76 -3.59
CA PHE A 34 -0.91 6.51 -4.77
C PHE A 34 -0.20 6.04 -6.06
N TYR A 35 1.06 5.64 -5.97
CA TYR A 35 1.79 5.05 -7.09
C TYR A 35 1.60 3.53 -7.15
N ALA A 36 1.72 2.84 -6.01
CA ALA A 36 1.69 1.38 -5.96
C ALA A 36 0.36 0.77 -6.38
N LYS A 37 -0.78 1.49 -6.22
CA LYS A 37 -2.10 1.03 -6.71
C LYS A 37 -2.08 0.63 -8.19
N CYS A 38 -1.23 1.24 -9.01
CA CYS A 38 -1.12 0.97 -10.44
C CYS A 38 -0.41 -0.35 -10.78
N ALA A 39 0.14 -1.04 -9.77
CA ALA A 39 0.66 -2.39 -9.90
C ALA A 39 -0.43 -3.48 -9.75
N PHE A 40 -1.63 -3.11 -9.28
CA PHE A 40 -2.75 -4.02 -9.05
C PHE A 40 -3.75 -4.00 -10.21
N ALA A 41 -4.54 -5.07 -10.32
CA ALA A 41 -5.55 -5.21 -11.36
C ALA A 41 -6.68 -4.16 -11.26
N ASP A 42 -7.10 -3.79 -10.03
CA ASP A 42 -8.03 -2.68 -9.78
C ASP A 42 -7.41 -1.60 -8.88
N PRO A 43 -6.75 -0.58 -9.48
CA PRO A 43 -6.19 0.54 -8.73
C PRO A 43 -7.22 1.37 -7.93
N LEU A 44 -8.49 1.36 -8.33
CA LEU A 44 -9.55 2.11 -7.63
C LEU A 44 -9.97 1.38 -6.36
N ALA A 45 -10.05 0.05 -6.40
CA ALA A 45 -10.30 -0.77 -5.21
C ALA A 45 -9.21 -0.56 -4.17
N VAL A 46 -7.92 -0.66 -4.57
CA VAL A 46 -6.77 -0.34 -3.71
C VAL A 46 -6.91 1.05 -3.09
N HIS A 47 -7.09 2.09 -3.92
CA HIS A 47 -7.22 3.46 -3.42
C HIS A 47 -8.37 3.64 -2.41
N ARG A 48 -9.52 2.99 -2.62
CA ARG A 48 -10.67 3.06 -1.71
C ARG A 48 -10.37 2.45 -0.34
N LEU A 49 -9.61 1.36 -0.29
CA LEU A 49 -9.21 0.69 0.94
C LEU A 49 -8.26 1.57 1.76
N VAL A 50 -7.17 2.06 1.15
CA VAL A 50 -6.12 2.76 1.92
C VAL A 50 -6.44 4.22 2.23
N ARG A 51 -7.24 4.92 1.42
CA ARG A 51 -7.48 6.37 1.60
C ARG A 51 -8.08 6.73 2.96
N LYS A 52 -8.90 5.82 3.52
CA LYS A 52 -9.67 6.06 4.75
C LYS A 52 -8.87 5.88 6.03
N ALA A 53 -7.79 5.08 6.01
CA ALA A 53 -6.99 4.81 7.20
C ALA A 53 -6.37 6.09 7.78
N ARG A 54 -6.51 6.35 9.07
CA ARG A 54 -5.92 7.51 9.75
C ARG A 54 -4.91 7.10 10.81
N LYS A 55 -5.10 5.92 11.41
CA LYS A 55 -4.23 5.37 12.47
C LYS A 55 -3.45 4.17 11.94
N ALA A 56 -2.34 3.84 12.60
CA ALA A 56 -1.49 2.70 12.26
C ALA A 56 -2.27 1.38 12.12
N ALA A 57 -3.08 1.03 13.14
CA ALA A 57 -3.89 -0.19 13.09
C ALA A 57 -4.91 -0.24 11.93
N GLU A 58 -5.54 0.91 11.61
CA GLU A 58 -6.46 1.00 10.46
C GLU A 58 -5.71 0.84 9.13
N TYR A 59 -4.48 1.37 9.07
CA TYR A 59 -3.62 1.31 7.92
C TYR A 59 -3.12 -0.11 7.66
N GLU A 60 -2.62 -0.79 8.70
CA GLU A 60 -2.13 -2.17 8.63
C GLU A 60 -3.23 -3.11 8.15
N ALA A 61 -4.42 -3.01 8.73
CA ALA A 61 -5.58 -3.78 8.29
C ALA A 61 -5.98 -3.47 6.83
N ALA A 62 -5.91 -2.20 6.41
CA ALA A 62 -6.22 -1.83 5.02
C ALA A 62 -5.17 -2.37 4.03
N ALA A 63 -3.89 -2.30 4.37
CA ALA A 63 -2.80 -2.83 3.55
C ALA A 63 -2.88 -4.35 3.44
N GLU A 64 -3.11 -5.06 4.55
CA GLU A 64 -3.31 -6.51 4.57
C GLU A 64 -4.47 -6.94 3.67
N ARG A 65 -5.60 -6.22 3.75
CA ARG A 65 -6.74 -6.46 2.86
C ARG A 65 -6.40 -6.29 1.39
N VAL A 66 -5.63 -5.26 1.01
CA VAL A 66 -5.17 -5.10 -0.38
C VAL A 66 -4.36 -6.33 -0.82
N PHE A 67 -3.38 -6.77 -0.03
CA PHE A 67 -2.56 -7.92 -0.40
C PHE A 67 -3.30 -9.26 -0.39
N ASN A 68 -4.44 -9.35 0.29
CA ASN A 68 -5.27 -10.57 0.31
C ASN A 68 -6.35 -10.57 -0.78
N GLU A 69 -6.93 -9.41 -1.11
CA GLU A 69 -8.10 -9.27 -1.98
C GLU A 69 -7.72 -8.90 -3.43
N GLU A 70 -6.61 -8.17 -3.65
CA GLU A 70 -6.28 -7.60 -4.96
C GLU A 70 -5.09 -8.31 -5.64
N PRO A 71 -5.30 -8.94 -6.80
CA PRO A 71 -4.20 -9.51 -7.58
C PRO A 71 -3.36 -8.42 -8.27
N LEU A 72 -2.10 -8.73 -8.55
CA LEU A 72 -1.26 -7.88 -9.39
C LEU A 72 -1.78 -7.84 -10.83
N ALA A 73 -1.64 -6.68 -11.47
CA ALA A 73 -1.86 -6.56 -12.91
C ALA A 73 -0.79 -7.33 -13.68
N SER A 74 -1.14 -7.83 -14.87
CA SER A 74 -0.17 -8.47 -15.77
C SER A 74 0.92 -7.51 -16.25
N VAL A 75 0.61 -6.21 -16.34
CA VAL A 75 1.54 -5.11 -16.61
C VAL A 75 1.15 -3.92 -15.74
N ALA A 76 2.08 -3.42 -14.92
CA ALA A 76 1.85 -2.21 -14.14
C ALA A 76 1.76 -0.98 -15.06
N ARG A 77 0.72 -0.17 -14.92
CA ARG A 77 0.49 1.03 -15.75
C ARG A 77 0.04 2.21 -14.90
N PHE A 78 0.91 3.22 -14.83
CA PHE A 78 0.57 4.49 -14.19
C PHE A 78 -0.28 5.33 -15.14
N HIS A 79 -1.45 5.76 -14.67
CA HIS A 79 -2.33 6.69 -15.37
C HIS A 79 -2.34 7.94 -14.50
N GLY A 80 -1.54 8.94 -14.91
CA GLY A 80 -1.27 10.15 -14.13
C GLY A 80 -2.50 10.94 -13.72
#